data_AF-A0A379C5Z6-F1
#
_entry.id   AF-A0A379C5Z6-F1
#
_cell.length_a   1.000
_cell.length_b   1.000
_cell.length_c   1.000
_cell.angle_alpha   90.00
_cell.angle_beta   90.00
_cell.angle_gamma   90.00
#
_symmetry.space_group_name_H-M   'P 1'
#
loop_
_entity.id
_entity.type
_entity.pdbx_description
1 polymer ?
#
loop_
_entity_poly.entity_id
_entity_poly.type
_entity_poly.pdbx_seq_one_letter_code
_entity_poly.pdbx_strand_id
1 'polypeptide(L)' 'MIDLYVGLVIRGKRTCDVNNKRVRQVPKHLRDAVIAELKAQGYDENGKEIK' A
#
# COMPACT_ATOMS: atom_id res chain seq x y z
N MET A 1 2.44 -11.38 6.88
CA MET A 1 1.09 -10.85 6.51
C MET A 1 1.17 -9.46 5.90
N ILE A 2 2.05 -8.57 6.40
CA ILE A 2 2.29 -7.24 5.83
C ILE A 2 2.84 -7.34 4.40
N ASP A 3 3.81 -8.23 4.14
CA ASP A 3 4.41 -8.43 2.81
C ASP A 3 3.39 -8.76 1.71
N LEU A 4 2.35 -9.54 2.07
CA LEU A 4 1.26 -9.85 1.15
C LEU A 4 0.53 -8.56 0.73
N TYR A 5 0.23 -7.68 1.68
CA TYR A 5 -0.45 -6.43 1.41
C TYR A 5 0.43 -5.43 0.68
N VAL A 6 1.72 -5.34 1.02
CA VAL A 6 2.72 -4.56 0.28
C VAL A 6 2.75 -4.99 -1.18
N GLY A 7 2.88 -6.29 -1.46
CA GLY A 7 2.86 -6.82 -2.81
C GLY A 7 1.53 -6.59 -3.55
N LEU A 8 0.40 -6.63 -2.86
CA LEU A 8 -0.91 -6.29 -3.45
C LEU A 8 -1.03 -4.80 -3.78
N VAL A 9 -0.41 -3.93 -2.99
CA VAL A 9 -0.40 -2.48 -3.23
C VAL A 9 0.50 -2.16 -4.43
N ILE A 10 1.72 -2.72 -4.48
CA ILE A 10 2.64 -2.59 -5.62
C ILE A 10 1.99 -3.09 -6.93
N ARG A 11 1.24 -4.20 -6.88
CA ARG A 11 0.50 -4.74 -8.03
C ARG A 11 -0.78 -3.95 -8.37
N GLY A 12 -1.09 -2.87 -7.67
CA GLY A 12 -2.27 -2.03 -7.89
C GLY A 12 -3.61 -2.74 -7.60
N LYS A 13 -3.59 -3.85 -6.84
CA LYS A 13 -4.80 -4.57 -6.44
C LYS A 13 -5.41 -4.00 -5.16
N ARG A 14 -4.59 -3.32 -4.35
CA ARG A 14 -5.02 -2.59 -3.16
C ARG A 14 -4.34 -1.23 -3.07
N THR A 15 -4.83 -0.38 -2.18
CA THR A 15 -4.21 0.91 -1.86
C THR A 15 -4.22 1.15 -0.35
N CYS A 16 -3.22 1.88 0.13
CA CYS A 16 -3.23 2.46 1.48
C CYS A 16 -3.91 3.84 1.50
N ASP A 17 -4.07 4.47 0.34
CA ASP A 17 -4.72 5.77 0.17
C ASP A 17 -6.23 5.70 0.46
N VAL A 18 -6.67 6.46 1.46
CA VAL A 18 -8.07 6.49 1.91
C VAL A 18 -8.98 7.19 0.91
N ASN A 19 -8.42 8.07 0.08
CA ASN A 19 -9.16 8.83 -0.93
C ASN A 19 -9.35 8.05 -2.22
N ASN A 20 -8.49 7.06 -2.49
CA ASN A 20 -8.58 6.22 -3.67
C ASN A 20 -9.66 5.15 -3.52
N LYS A 21 -10.84 5.40 -4.12
CA LYS A 21 -11.98 4.47 -4.16
C LYS A 21 -11.95 3.51 -5.36
N ARG A 22 -10.94 3.58 -6.23
CA ARG A 22 -10.84 2.73 -7.43
C ARG A 22 -10.41 1.29 -7.09
N VAL A 23 -9.66 1.12 -6.00
CA VAL A 23 -9.13 -0.18 -5.57
C VAL A 23 -9.41 -0.42 -4.09
N ARG A 24 -9.45 -1.69 -3.70
CA ARG A 24 -9.81 -2.08 -2.33
C ARG A 24 -8.71 -1.64 -1.37
N GLN A 25 -9.09 -1.02 -0.26
CA GLN A 25 -8.09 -0.54 0.68
C GLN A 25 -7.47 -1.69 1.50
N VAL A 26 -6.23 -1.48 1.95
CA VAL A 26 -5.60 -2.34 2.97
C VAL A 26 -6.40 -2.25 4.28
N PRO A 27 -6.53 -3.33 5.06
CA PRO A 27 -7.20 -3.29 6.36
C PRO A 27 -6.62 -2.21 7.28
N LYS A 28 -7.47 -1.49 8.01
CA LYS A 28 -7.06 -0.31 8.79
C LYS A 28 -5.97 -0.62 9.81
N HIS A 29 -6.03 -1.77 10.48
CA HIS A 29 -5.04 -2.20 11.47
C HIS A 29 -3.67 -2.56 10.88
N LEU A 30 -3.56 -2.74 9.55
CA LEU A 30 -2.30 -3.05 8.86
C LEU A 30 -1.80 -1.89 8.00
N ARG A 31 -2.59 -0.82 7.79
CA ARG A 31 -2.22 0.27 6.90
C ARG A 31 -0.93 0.94 7.31
N ASP A 32 -0.81 1.34 8.57
CA ASP A 32 0.38 2.03 9.06
C ASP A 32 1.65 1.21 8.84
N ALA A 33 1.58 -0.10 9.12
CA ALA A 33 2.69 -1.01 8.89
C ALA A 33 3.02 -1.18 7.39
N VAL A 34 2.00 -1.30 6.53
CA VAL A 34 2.19 -1.42 5.07
C VAL A 34 2.73 -0.12 4.47
N ILE A 35 2.30 1.05 4.94
CA ILE A 35 2.80 2.35 4.50
C ILE A 35 4.28 2.53 4.89
N ALA A 36 4.65 2.16 6.11
CA ALA A 36 6.04 2.21 6.56
C ALA A 36 6.94 1.34 5.65
N GLU A 37 6.48 0.14 5.31
CA GLU A 37 7.25 -0.79 4.48
C GLU A 37 7.30 -0.38 3.00
N LEU A 38 6.20 0.17 2.46
CA LEU A 38 6.20 0.76 1.12
C LEU A 38 7.19 1.92 1.04
N LYS A 39 7.22 2.82 2.03
CA LYS A 39 8.18 3.91 2.08
C LYS A 39 9.63 3.43 2.20
N ALA A 40 9.89 2.39 3.00
CA ALA A 40 11.22 1.78 3.11
C ALA A 40 11.71 1.21 1.76
N GLN A 41 10.79 0.73 0.94
CA GLN A 41 11.06 0.20 -0.40
C GLN A 41 11.04 1.28 -1.50
N GLY A 42 10.73 2.54 -1.19
CA GLY A 42 10.65 3.63 -2.17
C GLY A 42 9.33 3.70 -2.94
N TYR A 43 8.25 3.12 -2.41
CA TYR A 43 6.91 3.16 -3.00
C TYR A 43 5.97 4.09 -2.22
N ASP A 44 5.02 4.67 -2.94
CA ASP A 44 3.91 5.48 -2.44
C ASP A 44 2.78 4.60 -1.88
N GLU A 45 1.84 5.21 -1.17
CA GLU A 45 0.64 4.56 -0.60
C GLU A 45 -0.23 3.85 -1.65
N ASN A 46 -0.10 4.24 -2.92
CA ASN A 46 -0.74 3.60 -4.07
C ASN A 46 0.13 2.54 -4.78
N GLY A 47 1.33 2.24 -4.26
CA GLY A 47 2.26 1.26 -4.84
C GLY A 47 3.03 1.77 -6.05
N LYS A 48 3.08 3.09 -6.25
CA LYS A 48 3.88 3.72 -7.31
C LYS A 48 5.27 4.01 -6.80
N GLU A 49 6.30 3.75 -7.59
CA GLU A 49 7.68 4.15 -7.23
C GLU A 49 7.75 5.67 -7.09
N ILE A 50 8.27 6.12 -5.94
CA ILE A 50 8.64 7.50 -5.69
C ILE A 50 10.07 7.63 -6.22
N LYS A 51 10.20 7.95 -7.50
CA LYS A 51 11.48 8.20 -8.15
C LYS A 51 12.01 9.59 -7.81
#